data_AF-A0A376L984-F1
#
_entry.id   AF-A0A376L984-F1
#
_cell.length_a   1.000
_cell.length_b   1.000
_cell.length_c   1.000
_cell.angle_alpha   90.00
_cell.angle_beta   90.00
_cell.angle_gamma   90.00
#
_symmetry.space_group_name_H-M   'P 1'
#
loop_
_entity.id
_entity.type
_entity.pdbx_description
1 polymer ?
#
loop_
_entity_poly.entity_id
_entity_poly.type
_entity_poly.pdbx_seq_one_letter_code
_entity_poly.pdbx_strand_id
1 'polypeptide(L)'
;MSKVPESVPENERIWFALAAYNMGYAHMLDARALTAKTKGNPDSWADVKQRLPLLSQKPYYSKLTYGYARGHEAYAYVENIRKYQISLVGYLQEKEKQATEAAMQLAQAYPAVSPTELGKEKFPFLSFLSQSSSNYLTHSPSLLFSRKGSEEKQN
;
A
#
# COMPACT_ATOMS: atom_id res chain seq x y z
N MET A 1 22.91 1.24 -0.84
CA MET A 1 22.90 0.12 0.13
C MET A 1 24.27 -0.54 0.34
N SER A 2 25.31 -0.21 -0.43
CA SER A 2 26.66 -0.80 -0.32
C SER A 2 27.37 -0.63 1.04
N LYS A 3 26.83 0.20 1.93
CA LYS A 3 27.38 0.42 3.28
C LYS A 3 26.90 -0.61 4.30
N VAL A 4 25.71 -1.21 4.14
CA VAL A 4 25.23 -2.25 5.08
C VAL A 4 26.04 -3.53 4.83
N PRO A 5 26.56 -4.20 5.87
CA PRO A 5 27.37 -5.41 5.72
C PRO A 5 26.65 -6.51 4.95
N GLU A 6 27.41 -7.26 4.15
CA GLU A 6 26.81 -8.25 3.24
C GLU A 6 26.13 -9.42 3.95
N SER A 7 26.51 -9.66 5.21
CA SER A 7 25.93 -10.69 6.08
C SER A 7 24.45 -10.44 6.41
N VAL A 8 23.98 -9.19 6.29
CA VAL A 8 22.57 -8.86 6.52
C VAL A 8 21.73 -9.35 5.34
N PRO A 9 20.66 -10.16 5.58
CA PRO A 9 19.75 -10.63 4.54
C PRO A 9 19.16 -9.47 3.74
N GLU A 10 19.08 -9.63 2.42
CA GLU A 10 18.65 -8.57 1.49
C GLU A 10 17.29 -7.95 1.87
N ASN A 11 16.33 -8.79 2.28
CA ASN A 11 14.99 -8.38 2.72
C ASN A 11 14.98 -7.56 4.03
N GLU A 12 16.07 -7.58 4.80
CA GLU A 12 16.20 -6.86 6.06
C GLU A 12 17.13 -5.64 5.97
N ARG A 13 17.96 -5.54 4.93
CA ARG A 13 18.93 -4.44 4.75
C ARG A 13 18.30 -3.05 4.83
N ILE A 14 17.06 -2.91 4.39
CA ILE A 14 16.33 -1.64 4.46
C ILE A 14 16.20 -1.14 5.90
N TRP A 15 15.98 -2.02 6.87
CA TRP A 15 15.79 -1.64 8.28
C TRP A 15 17.10 -1.18 8.92
N PHE A 16 18.19 -1.89 8.62
CA PHE A 16 19.54 -1.47 9.02
C PHE A 16 19.92 -0.13 8.39
N ALA A 17 19.57 0.08 7.11
CA ALA A 17 19.82 1.33 6.42
C ALA A 17 19.02 2.49 7.04
N LEU A 18 17.74 2.29 7.37
CA LEU A 18 16.92 3.32 8.03
C LEU A 18 17.42 3.65 9.44
N ALA A 19 17.86 2.65 10.22
CA ALA A 19 18.49 2.89 11.51
C ALA A 19 19.80 3.67 11.37
N ALA A 20 20.66 3.29 10.42
CA ALA A 20 21.90 3.98 10.12
C ALA A 20 21.68 5.40 9.58
N TYR A 21 20.59 5.65 8.87
CA TYR A 21 20.20 6.99 8.43
C TYR A 21 19.83 7.88 9.63
N ASN A 22 19.11 7.34 10.61
CA ASN A 22 18.66 8.10 11.77
C ASN A 22 19.77 8.39 12.80
N MET A 23 20.50 7.36 13.23
CA MET A 23 21.52 7.49 14.30
C MET A 23 22.96 7.40 13.80
N GLY A 24 23.18 7.23 12.49
CA GLY A 24 24.51 7.05 11.90
C GLY A 24 24.92 5.58 11.76
N TYR A 25 25.70 5.30 10.72
CA TYR A 25 26.20 3.96 10.40
C TYR A 25 27.09 3.36 11.50
N ALA A 26 27.93 4.18 12.11
CA ALA A 26 28.85 3.76 13.18
C ALA A 26 28.09 3.19 14.40
N HIS A 27 27.04 3.88 14.84
CA HIS A 27 26.19 3.40 15.94
C HIS A 27 25.32 2.19 15.56
N MET A 28 24.95 2.05 14.28
CA MET A 28 24.32 0.81 13.80
C MET A 28 25.25 -0.39 13.95
N LEU A 29 26.55 -0.22 13.64
CA LEU A 29 27.55 -1.27 13.89
C LEU A 29 27.71 -1.58 15.38
N ASP A 30 27.67 -0.56 16.26
CA ASP A 30 27.68 -0.79 17.70
C ASP A 30 26.44 -1.57 18.17
N ALA A 31 25.26 -1.31 17.62
CA ALA A 31 24.06 -2.09 17.91
C ALA A 31 24.20 -3.55 17.49
N ARG A 32 24.81 -3.81 16.31
CA ARG A 32 25.14 -5.19 15.87
C ARG A 32 26.14 -5.85 16.80
N ALA A 33 27.22 -5.15 17.16
CA ALA A 33 28.24 -5.67 18.07
C ALA A 33 27.64 -5.98 19.45
N LEU A 34 26.77 -5.12 19.97
CA LEU A 34 26.06 -5.35 21.23
C LEU A 34 25.12 -6.55 21.14
N THR A 35 24.45 -6.74 20.00
CA THR A 35 23.56 -7.88 19.75
C THR A 35 24.34 -9.19 19.79
N ALA A 36 25.47 -9.27 19.10
CA ALA A 36 26.37 -10.43 19.15
C ALA A 36 26.90 -10.69 20.59
N LYS A 37 27.36 -9.64 21.28
CA LYS A 37 27.82 -9.75 22.69
C LYS A 37 26.74 -10.27 23.65
N THR A 38 25.48 -9.98 23.35
CA THR A 38 24.31 -10.41 24.15
C THR A 38 23.63 -11.66 23.59
N LYS A 39 24.36 -12.47 22.80
CA LYS A 39 23.92 -13.76 22.24
C LYS A 39 22.69 -13.68 21.31
N GLY A 40 22.43 -12.53 20.69
CA GLY A 40 21.46 -12.40 19.61
C GLY A 40 22.12 -12.48 18.24
N ASN A 41 21.32 -12.59 17.18
CA ASN A 41 21.79 -12.57 15.80
C ASN A 41 22.03 -11.12 15.33
N PRO A 42 23.29 -10.71 15.05
CA PRO A 42 23.60 -9.35 14.60
C PRO A 42 23.15 -9.04 13.16
N ASP A 43 22.70 -10.05 12.42
CA ASP A 43 22.19 -9.91 11.05
C ASP A 43 20.65 -9.96 10.99
N SER A 44 19.99 -10.25 12.12
CA SER A 44 18.53 -10.18 12.26
C SER A 44 18.11 -8.81 12.79
N TRP A 45 17.32 -8.09 12.01
CA TRP A 45 16.71 -6.83 12.44
C TRP A 45 15.86 -7.03 13.70
N ALA A 46 15.14 -8.15 13.80
CA ALA A 46 14.29 -8.45 14.94
C ALA A 46 15.07 -8.51 16.25
N ASP A 47 16.31 -9.02 16.22
CA ASP A 47 17.19 -9.09 17.38
C ASP A 47 17.90 -7.76 17.64
N VAL A 48 18.43 -7.14 16.58
CA VAL A 48 19.19 -5.88 16.66
C VAL A 48 18.33 -4.74 17.17
N LYS A 49 17.08 -4.61 16.73
CA LYS A 49 16.20 -3.52 17.14
C LYS A 49 15.96 -3.48 18.66
N GLN A 50 15.96 -4.63 19.32
CA GLN A 50 15.80 -4.73 20.78
C GLN A 50 16.99 -4.12 21.54
N ARG A 51 18.16 -4.02 20.91
CA ARG A 51 19.37 -3.48 21.53
C ARG A 51 19.51 -1.97 21.32
N LEU A 52 18.79 -1.39 20.36
CA LEU A 52 18.89 0.05 20.04
C LEU A 52 18.68 0.95 21.28
N PRO A 53 17.66 0.76 22.14
CA PRO A 53 17.48 1.63 23.30
C PRO A 53 18.61 1.50 24.35
N LEU A 54 19.38 0.42 24.32
CA LEU A 54 20.51 0.21 25.22
C LEU A 54 21.70 1.12 24.89
N LEU A 55 21.80 1.63 23.66
CA LEU A 55 22.90 2.52 23.23
C LEU A 55 22.88 3.88 23.94
N SER A 56 21.77 4.24 24.59
CA SER A 56 21.70 5.43 25.45
C SER A 56 21.98 5.15 26.93
N GLN A 57 22.18 3.88 27.31
CA GLN A 57 22.36 3.48 28.70
C GLN A 57 23.86 3.31 29.04
N LYS A 58 24.33 4.04 30.06
CA LYS A 58 25.76 4.08 30.47
C LYS A 58 26.42 2.71 30.67
N PRO A 59 25.76 1.70 31.28
CA PRO A 59 26.35 0.36 31.44
C PRO A 59 26.71 -0.34 30.11
N TYR A 60 26.09 0.09 29.01
CA TYR A 60 26.27 -0.48 27.68
C TYR A 60 27.14 0.43 26.82
N TYR A 61 26.76 1.70 26.61
CA TYR A 61 27.44 2.57 25.64
C TYR A 61 28.90 2.84 25.98
N SER A 62 29.27 2.82 27.26
CA SER A 62 30.66 2.99 27.70
C SER A 62 31.60 1.89 27.20
N LYS A 63 31.05 0.76 26.73
CA LYS A 63 31.79 -0.40 26.20
C LYS A 63 31.66 -0.56 24.68
N LEU A 64 30.99 0.39 24.02
CA LEU A 64 30.80 0.43 22.57
C LEU A 64 31.90 1.26 21.91
N THR A 65 32.13 1.05 20.62
CA THR A 65 33.26 1.67 19.90
C THR A 65 33.05 3.17 19.72
N TYR A 66 31.81 3.56 19.40
CA TYR A 66 31.45 4.94 19.10
C TYR A 66 30.69 5.62 20.26
N GLY A 67 30.38 4.86 21.32
CA GLY A 67 29.85 5.41 22.56
C GLY A 67 28.33 5.63 22.54
N TYR A 68 27.91 6.73 23.17
CA TYR A 68 26.49 7.06 23.38
C TYR A 68 25.78 7.32 22.04
N ALA A 69 24.59 6.73 21.89
CA ALA A 69 23.68 7.09 20.80
C ALA A 69 22.23 7.13 21.30
N ARG A 70 21.41 7.97 20.66
CA ARG A 70 19.96 8.05 20.90
C ARG A 70 19.22 6.90 20.20
N GLY A 71 19.58 5.65 20.50
CA GLY A 71 19.05 4.50 19.78
C GLY A 71 17.54 4.27 19.95
N HIS A 72 16.92 4.82 21.01
CA HIS A 72 15.46 4.82 21.13
C HIS A 72 14.77 5.66 20.03
N GLU A 73 15.39 6.76 19.57
CA GLU A 73 14.90 7.55 18.44
C GLU A 73 14.98 6.74 17.14
N ALA A 74 16.09 6.03 16.92
CA ALA A 74 16.25 5.15 15.76
C ALA A 74 15.23 4.00 15.75
N TYR A 75 15.00 3.38 16.91
CA TYR A 75 13.96 2.37 17.06
C TYR A 75 12.58 2.94 16.68
N ALA A 76 12.20 4.06 17.28
CA ALA A 76 10.91 4.70 17.00
C ALA A 76 10.77 5.10 15.53
N TYR A 77 11.82 5.65 14.93
CA TYR A 77 11.86 6.04 13.53
C TYR A 77 11.54 4.86 12.59
N VAL A 78 12.26 3.74 12.75
CA VAL A 78 12.06 2.56 11.90
C VAL A 78 10.69 1.92 12.12
N GLU A 79 10.25 1.79 13.37
CA GLU A 79 8.94 1.19 13.67
C GLU A 79 7.78 2.06 13.16
N ASN A 80 7.91 3.38 13.20
CA ASN A 80 6.91 4.28 12.62
C ASN A 80 6.82 4.13 11.09
N ILE A 81 7.96 4.08 10.39
CA ILE A 81 7.98 3.81 8.94
C ILE A 81 7.29 2.48 8.62
N ARG A 82 7.59 1.43 9.39
CA ARG A 82 6.96 0.11 9.20
C ARG A 82 5.45 0.16 9.40
N LYS A 83 4.96 0.87 10.43
CA LYS A 83 3.53 1.07 10.66
C LYS A 83 2.86 1.79 9.49
N TYR A 84 3.45 2.86 8.98
CA TYR A 84 2.93 3.58 7.82
C TYR A 84 2.92 2.70 6.57
N GLN A 85 3.97 1.92 6.34
CA GLN A 85 4.03 0.99 5.21
C GLN A 85 2.89 -0.05 5.28
N ILE A 86 2.68 -0.69 6.44
CA ILE A 86 1.62 -1.67 6.62
C ILE A 86 0.24 -1.03 6.38
N SER A 87 0.01 0.15 6.96
CA SER A 87 -1.25 0.87 6.78
C SER A 87 -1.50 1.25 5.32
N LEU A 88 -0.46 1.70 4.60
CA LEU A 88 -0.57 2.09 3.21
C LEU A 88 -0.85 0.89 2.30
N VAL A 89 -0.13 -0.22 2.50
CA VAL A 89 -0.36 -1.46 1.74
C VAL A 89 -1.78 -1.96 1.97
N GLY A 90 -2.25 -2.01 3.22
CA GLY A 90 -3.62 -2.42 3.52
C GLY A 90 -4.67 -1.51 2.87
N TYR A 91 -4.45 -0.19 2.90
CA TYR A 91 -5.33 0.76 2.22
C TYR A 91 -5.40 0.54 0.70
N LEU A 92 -4.24 0.32 0.06
CA LEU A 92 -4.17 0.10 -1.39
C LEU A 92 -4.84 -1.22 -1.79
N GLN A 93 -4.63 -2.29 -1.02
CA GLN A 93 -5.29 -3.58 -1.25
C GLN A 93 -6.81 -3.47 -1.15
N GLU A 94 -7.33 -2.72 -0.18
CA GLU A 94 -8.77 -2.49 -0.05
C GLU A 94 -9.32 -1.70 -1.24
N LYS A 95 -8.57 -0.72 -1.75
CA LYS A 95 -8.95 0.03 -2.96
C LYS A 95 -8.99 -0.85 -4.21
N GLU A 96 -8.02 -1.73 -4.39
CA GLU A 96 -7.98 -2.69 -5.49
C GLU A 96 -9.16 -3.67 -5.43
N LYS A 97 -9.49 -4.14 -4.23
CA LYS A 97 -10.63 -5.02 -3.98
C LYS A 97 -11.95 -4.33 -4.36
N GLN A 98 -12.18 -3.10 -3.90
CA GLN A 98 -13.37 -2.31 -4.25
C GLN A 98 -13.50 -2.08 -5.76
N ALA A 99 -12.39 -1.76 -6.44
CA ALA A 99 -12.39 -1.59 -7.88
C ALA A 99 -12.73 -2.89 -8.63
N THR A 100 -12.19 -4.02 -8.15
CA THR A 100 -12.46 -5.35 -8.71
C THR A 100 -13.92 -5.75 -8.53
N GLU A 101 -14.48 -5.53 -7.34
CA GLU A 101 -15.90 -5.78 -7.06
C GLU A 101 -16.82 -4.91 -7.92
N ALA A 102 -16.52 -3.62 -8.06
CA ALA A 102 -17.27 -2.71 -8.92
C ALA A 102 -17.22 -3.14 -10.40
N ALA A 103 -16.04 -3.57 -10.88
CA ALA A 103 -15.88 -4.08 -12.23
C ALA A 103 -16.68 -5.38 -12.44
N MET A 104 -16.70 -6.29 -11.46
CA MET A 104 -17.52 -7.51 -11.51
C MET A 104 -19.02 -7.19 -11.52
N GLN A 105 -19.48 -6.26 -10.68
CA GLN A 105 -20.88 -5.81 -10.67
C GLN A 105 -21.28 -5.19 -12.01
N LEU A 106 -20.41 -4.36 -12.58
CA LEU A 106 -20.63 -3.77 -13.91
C LEU A 106 -20.71 -4.85 -15.00
N ALA A 107 -19.82 -5.84 -14.97
CA ALA A 107 -19.86 -6.96 -15.92
C ALA A 107 -21.15 -7.79 -15.78
N GLN A 108 -21.66 -8.00 -14.57
CA GLN A 108 -22.95 -8.68 -14.35
C GLN A 108 -24.14 -7.86 -14.88
N ALA A 109 -24.10 -6.54 -14.77
CA ALA A 109 -25.14 -5.66 -15.29
C ALA A 109 -25.17 -5.61 -16.83
N TYR A 110 -24.05 -5.89 -17.50
CA TYR A 110 -23.91 -5.87 -18.96
C TYR A 110 -23.39 -7.22 -19.50
N PRO A 111 -24.21 -8.29 -19.47
CA PRO A 111 -23.77 -9.65 -19.79
C PRO A 111 -23.33 -9.85 -21.26
N ALA A 112 -23.64 -8.90 -22.14
CA ALA A 112 -23.23 -8.94 -23.55
C ALA A 112 -21.73 -8.64 -23.77
N VAL A 113 -21.03 -8.07 -22.77
CA VAL A 113 -19.59 -7.77 -22.83
C VAL A 113 -18.84 -8.70 -21.89
N SER A 114 -17.86 -9.44 -22.40
CA SER A 114 -17.11 -10.38 -21.56
C SER A 114 -16.21 -9.63 -20.54
N PRO A 115 -16.04 -10.13 -19.31
CA PRO A 115 -15.24 -9.46 -18.27
C PRO A 115 -13.79 -9.18 -18.66
N THR A 116 -13.25 -9.94 -19.62
CA THR A 116 -11.86 -9.83 -20.11
C THR A 116 -11.66 -8.61 -21.02
N GLU A 117 -12.73 -8.06 -21.61
CA GLU A 117 -12.69 -6.90 -22.50
C GLU A 117 -12.77 -5.56 -21.73
N LEU A 118 -13.27 -5.58 -20.49
CA LEU A 118 -13.55 -4.37 -19.69
C LEU A 118 -12.29 -3.60 -19.25
N GLY A 119 -11.14 -4.27 -19.19
CA GLY A 119 -9.88 -3.70 -18.67
C GLY A 119 -8.74 -3.61 -19.69
N LYS A 120 -8.95 -4.08 -20.93
CA LYS A 120 -7.86 -4.20 -21.92
C LYS A 120 -7.59 -2.94 -22.73
N GLU A 121 -8.49 -1.96 -22.71
CA GLU A 121 -8.43 -0.88 -23.70
C GLU A 121 -8.72 0.48 -23.08
N LYS A 122 -7.80 1.42 -23.31
CA LYS A 122 -8.07 2.87 -23.21
C LYS A 122 -8.87 3.28 -24.44
N PHE A 123 -10.10 2.77 -24.58
CA PHE A 123 -10.95 3.18 -25.69
C PHE A 123 -11.33 4.65 -25.54
N PRO A 124 -11.16 5.50 -26.57
CA PRO A 124 -11.63 6.87 -26.57
C PRO A 124 -13.14 6.88 -26.81
N PHE A 125 -13.94 6.36 -25.88
CA PHE A 125 -15.40 6.32 -26.02
C PHE A 125 -16.05 7.72 -26.10
N LEU A 126 -15.29 8.77 -25.76
CA LEU A 126 -15.75 10.16 -25.85
C LEU A 126 -15.60 10.80 -27.24
N SER A 127 -14.93 10.16 -28.20
CA SER A 127 -14.84 10.68 -29.58
C SER A 127 -16.16 10.54 -30.35
N PHE A 128 -16.98 9.55 -30.00
CA PHE A 128 -18.28 9.31 -30.67
C PHE A 128 -19.37 10.25 -30.15
N LEU A 129 -19.35 10.56 -28.85
CA LEU A 129 -20.31 11.50 -28.23
C LEU A 129 -20.01 12.98 -28.53
N SER A 130 -18.79 13.33 -28.95
CA SER A 130 -18.45 14.71 -29.31
C SER A 130 -18.75 15.06 -30.78
N GLN A 131 -19.24 14.10 -31.59
CA GLN A 131 -19.45 14.31 -33.02
C GLN A 131 -20.92 14.35 -33.45
N SER A 132 -21.88 14.33 -32.51
CA SER A 132 -23.30 14.52 -32.83
C SER A 132 -23.86 15.80 -32.21
N SER A 133 -23.37 16.94 -32.72
CA SER A 133 -24.07 18.22 -32.63
C SER A 133 -24.14 18.87 -34.01
N SER A 134 -24.67 18.14 -34.98
CA SER A 134 -25.27 18.73 -36.18
C SER A 134 -26.24 17.76 -36.84
N ASN A 135 -27.52 18.10 -36.72
CA ASN A 135 -28.62 17.71 -37.60
C ASN A 135 -29.26 16.32 -37.47
N TYR A 136 -29.74 15.92 -36.28
CA TYR A 136 -30.89 15.00 -36.19
C TYR A 136 -31.74 15.30 -34.94
N LEU A 137 -32.44 16.44 -34.95
CA LEU A 137 -33.70 16.52 -34.21
C LEU A 137 -34.78 15.76 -35.00
N THR A 138 -35.81 15.31 -34.30
CA THR A 138 -37.07 14.69 -34.76
C THR A 138 -37.12 13.16 -34.88
N HIS A 139 -37.04 12.46 -33.75
CA HIS A 139 -38.12 11.55 -33.35
C HIS A 139 -37.94 11.12 -31.89
N SER A 140 -38.73 11.72 -30.98
CA SER A 140 -39.00 11.12 -29.67
C SER A 140 -40.03 10.00 -29.87
N PRO A 141 -39.78 8.75 -29.42
CA PRO A 141 -40.87 7.82 -29.18
C PRO A 141 -41.50 8.21 -27.85
N SER A 142 -42.57 8.98 -27.90
CA SER A 142 -43.48 9.15 -26.78
C SER A 142 -44.03 7.77 -26.41
N LEU A 143 -43.68 7.25 -25.24
CA LEU A 143 -44.36 6.10 -24.65
C LEU A 143 -45.79 6.53 -24.27
N LEU A 144 -46.70 6.43 -25.24
CA LEU A 144 -48.14 6.56 -25.06
C LEU A 144 -48.66 5.34 -24.28
N PHE A 145 -48.70 5.45 -22.95
CA PHE A 145 -49.55 4.58 -22.14
C PHE A 145 -51.01 5.03 -22.31
N SER A 146 -51.67 4.47 -23.32
CA SER A 146 -53.11 4.62 -23.53
C SER A 146 -53.86 3.69 -22.58
N ARG A 147 -54.37 4.23 -21.47
CA ARG A 147 -55.35 3.55 -20.60
C ARG A 147 -56.70 3.55 -21.32
N LYS A 148 -57.05 2.47 -22.01
CA LYS A 148 -58.41 2.26 -22.54
C LYS A 148 -59.14 1.28 -21.63
N GLY A 149 -60.08 1.81 -20.85
CA GLY A 149 -61.10 1.01 -20.19
C GLY A 149 -62.08 0.44 -21.21
N SER A 150 -62.60 -0.74 -20.89
CA SER A 150 -63.85 -1.26 -21.43
C SER A 150 -64.65 -1.77 -20.24
N GLU A 151 -65.74 -1.04 -19.95
CA GLU A 151 -66.84 -1.41 -19.06
C GLU A 151 -67.79 -2.43 -19.71
N GLU A 152 -68.71 -2.93 -18.88
CA GLU A 152 -69.99 -3.63 -19.15
C GLU A 152 -69.96 -5.16 -19.33
N LYS A 153 -70.85 -5.98 -18.73
CA LYS A 153 -72.01 -5.80 -17.82
C LYS A 153 -72.54 -7.20 -17.38
N GLN A 154 -73.32 -7.23 -16.28
CA GLN A 154 -74.44 -8.14 -15.96
C GLN A 154 -74.09 -9.64 -15.74
N ASN A 155 -74.43 -10.31 -14.63
CA ASN A 155 -75.63 -10.31 -13.79
C ASN A 155 -75.28 -10.59 -12.32
#